data_AF-A0AAF0EY25-F1
#
_entry.id   AF-A0AAF0EY25-F1
#
_cell.length_a   1.000
_cell.length_b   1.000
_cell.length_c   1.000
_cell.angle_alpha   90.00
_cell.angle_beta   90.00
_cell.angle_gamma   90.00
#
_symmetry.space_group_name_H-M   'P 1'
#
loop_
_entity.id
_entity.type
_entity.pdbx_description
1 polymer ?
#
loop_
_entity_poly.entity_id
_entity_poly.type
_entity_poly.pdbx_seq_one_letter_code
_entity_poly.pdbx_strand_id
1 'polypeptide(L)'
;MQGRQSAPLSARSMRASMSPGSKSMVQASPRKPLQDRNGDASARDTIRATQSLLSTLHAPEDATKAYLSLHALKDTLGQYRTLEEDPLATDPGLALDWDLYRDEPGALEAEEEELKAYYRKLKFIYLEQETKLRFLADLQDDPETGQEPQILTVEDVASRESDSRKVKMQLVEAKTRVRELRADIDELADSMKEPWGDLEDGEAEALDLMAGISDMELELARIRAAEGMHGTMTAAEAVAKSEEQVEEMQRIETETSEVTHALEKTKMELKQSSRALERLKAERSAAEKLANEAQLGAGRDRGRDWELERVCARHTTMLHQLHESLALHALHAPTPETLEVVFAPTAVDGASPGTLRLTWDVPGGQLLGYELEDAHGAPLALSHEASLYVDAALESNQPAALVQRVWQEM
;
A
#
# COMPACT_ATOMS: atom_id res chain seq x y z
N MET A 1 -47.70 -52.61 -30.44
CA MET A 1 -47.64 -53.36 -31.71
C MET A 1 -46.75 -52.59 -32.67
N GLN A 2 -45.76 -53.29 -33.24
CA GLN A 2 -45.13 -53.08 -34.55
C GLN A 2 -44.60 -51.66 -34.84
N GLY A 3 -43.32 -51.41 -35.09
CA GLY A 3 -42.23 -52.29 -35.50
C GLY A 3 -41.58 -51.75 -36.77
N ARG A 4 -40.25 -51.79 -36.77
CA ARG A 4 -39.35 -51.98 -37.93
C ARG A 4 -39.07 -50.78 -38.84
N GLN A 5 -37.79 -50.37 -38.90
CA GLN A 5 -36.79 -50.68 -39.97
C GLN A 5 -36.80 -49.51 -40.98
N SER A 6 -35.71 -48.98 -41.54
CA SER A 6 -34.46 -49.59 -42.03
C SER A 6 -33.56 -48.46 -42.60
N ALA A 7 -32.24 -48.52 -42.38
CA ALA A 7 -31.22 -47.99 -43.33
C ALA A 7 -31.15 -48.93 -44.58
N PRO A 8 -30.33 -48.77 -45.66
CA PRO A 8 -29.10 -47.98 -45.85
C PRO A 8 -28.85 -47.48 -47.32
N LEU A 9 -27.57 -47.27 -47.69
CA LEU A 9 -26.90 -47.19 -49.03
C LEU A 9 -26.22 -45.82 -49.24
N SER A 10 -24.88 -45.66 -49.18
CA SER A 10 -23.77 -46.22 -49.98
C SER A 10 -23.78 -45.81 -51.45
N ALA A 11 -22.86 -44.91 -51.86
CA ALA A 11 -21.70 -45.23 -52.71
C ALA A 11 -21.10 -44.00 -53.45
N ARG A 12 -19.79 -44.12 -53.74
CA ARG A 12 -19.03 -43.57 -54.89
C ARG A 12 -18.44 -42.16 -54.72
N SER A 13 -17.15 -41.99 -54.41
CA SER A 13 -15.93 -42.24 -55.22
C SER A 13 -15.83 -41.41 -56.49
N MET A 14 -14.97 -40.37 -56.47
CA MET A 14 -13.99 -40.12 -57.53
C MET A 14 -12.77 -39.36 -56.99
N ARG A 15 -11.60 -39.88 -57.37
CA ARG A 15 -10.25 -39.35 -57.14
C ARG A 15 -9.99 -38.13 -58.02
N ALA A 16 -9.19 -37.20 -57.53
CA ALA A 16 -8.18 -36.50 -58.35
C ALA A 16 -6.94 -36.22 -57.48
N SER A 17 -5.87 -36.91 -57.84
CA SER A 17 -4.48 -36.67 -57.44
C SER A 17 -3.90 -35.50 -58.24
N MET A 18 -3.07 -34.65 -57.62
CA MET A 18 -1.68 -34.31 -58.03
C MET A 18 -1.17 -33.01 -57.37
N SER A 19 -0.29 -33.19 -56.37
CA SER A 19 1.04 -32.58 -56.18
C SER A 19 1.26 -31.04 -56.08
N PRO A 20 2.42 -30.55 -55.60
CA PRO A 20 2.48 -29.73 -54.39
C PRO A 20 3.08 -28.34 -54.64
N GLY A 21 2.39 -27.30 -54.20
CA GLY A 21 2.91 -25.92 -54.20
C GLY A 21 3.65 -25.62 -52.91
N SER A 22 4.96 -25.80 -52.93
CA SER A 22 5.92 -25.23 -52.00
C SER A 22 5.57 -23.78 -51.62
N LYS A 23 5.27 -23.53 -50.35
CA LYS A 23 5.35 -22.19 -49.78
C LYS A 23 6.21 -22.22 -48.52
N SER A 24 7.22 -21.38 -48.60
CA SER A 24 8.27 -21.06 -47.65
C SER A 24 7.91 -21.28 -46.20
N MET A 25 8.64 -22.22 -45.62
CA MET A 25 9.08 -22.24 -44.23
C MET A 25 9.70 -20.87 -43.88
N VAL A 26 8.89 -19.95 -43.37
CA VAL A 26 9.43 -18.89 -42.50
C VAL A 26 9.63 -19.55 -41.16
N GLN A 27 10.90 -19.82 -40.86
CA GLN A 27 11.36 -20.29 -39.57
C GLN A 27 10.87 -19.32 -38.49
N ALA A 28 9.77 -19.66 -37.84
CA ALA A 28 9.57 -19.21 -36.47
C ALA A 28 10.74 -19.80 -35.69
N SER A 29 11.67 -18.94 -35.27
CA SER A 29 12.74 -19.32 -34.35
C SER A 29 12.12 -20.12 -33.20
N PRO A 30 12.64 -21.31 -32.88
CA PRO A 30 12.15 -22.04 -31.74
C PRO A 30 12.43 -21.17 -30.52
N ARG A 31 11.38 -20.63 -29.89
CA ARG A 31 11.49 -20.11 -28.54
C ARG A 31 12.11 -21.22 -27.71
N LYS A 32 13.35 -21.01 -27.26
CA LYS A 32 13.99 -21.90 -26.28
C LYS A 32 12.97 -22.11 -25.17
N PRO A 33 12.60 -23.35 -24.83
CA PRO A 33 11.84 -23.57 -23.61
C PRO A 33 12.66 -22.96 -22.46
N LEU A 34 12.03 -22.10 -21.64
CA LEU A 34 12.66 -21.66 -20.40
C LEU A 34 13.12 -22.92 -19.67
N GLN A 35 14.43 -23.01 -19.52
CA GLN A 35 15.14 -24.18 -19.04
C GLN A 35 15.16 -24.15 -17.51
N ASP A 36 14.01 -23.94 -16.86
CA ASP A 36 13.89 -23.95 -15.39
C ASP A 36 13.57 -25.34 -14.82
N ARG A 37 13.64 -26.38 -15.66
CA ARG A 37 13.56 -27.78 -15.18
C ARG A 37 14.70 -28.16 -14.24
N ASN A 38 15.82 -27.41 -14.25
CA ASN A 38 16.93 -27.65 -13.33
C ASN A 38 16.66 -27.09 -11.92
N GLY A 39 15.92 -25.98 -11.78
CA GLY A 39 15.56 -25.40 -10.48
C GLY A 39 14.57 -26.28 -9.73
N ASP A 40 13.55 -26.78 -10.44
CA ASP A 40 12.53 -27.69 -9.89
C ASP A 40 13.11 -29.04 -9.43
N ALA A 41 14.12 -29.55 -10.14
CA ALA A 41 14.83 -30.77 -9.76
C ALA A 41 15.74 -30.52 -8.55
N SER A 42 16.49 -29.42 -8.56
CA SER A 42 17.40 -29.03 -7.49
C SER A 42 16.67 -28.76 -6.16
N ALA A 43 15.52 -28.08 -6.19
CA ALA A 43 14.70 -27.83 -5.01
C ALA A 43 14.10 -29.12 -4.43
N ARG A 44 13.67 -30.05 -5.28
CA ARG A 44 13.20 -31.38 -4.86
C ARG A 44 14.31 -32.23 -4.30
N ASP A 45 15.53 -32.11 -4.82
CA ASP A 45 16.70 -32.83 -4.32
C ASP A 45 17.13 -32.28 -2.95
N THR A 46 17.04 -30.96 -2.71
CA THR A 46 17.26 -30.38 -1.37
C THR A 46 16.18 -30.78 -0.38
N ILE A 47 14.90 -30.82 -0.77
CA ILE A 47 13.80 -31.26 0.10
C ILE A 47 13.91 -32.76 0.42
N ARG A 48 14.31 -33.58 -0.55
CA ARG A 48 14.52 -35.02 -0.32
C ARG A 48 15.76 -35.26 0.55
N ALA A 49 16.80 -34.44 0.41
CA ALA A 49 17.96 -34.47 1.27
C ALA A 49 17.58 -34.10 2.72
N THR A 50 16.82 -33.02 2.95
CA THR A 50 16.37 -32.64 4.30
C THR A 50 15.45 -33.69 4.93
N GLN A 51 14.53 -34.29 4.16
CA GLN A 51 13.70 -35.41 4.63
C GLN A 51 14.54 -36.65 5.02
N SER A 52 15.59 -36.96 4.26
CA SER A 52 16.49 -38.06 4.60
C SER A 52 17.31 -37.78 5.87
N LEU A 53 17.68 -36.53 6.12
CA LEU A 53 18.38 -36.09 7.34
C LEU A 53 17.48 -36.19 8.57
N LEU A 54 16.21 -35.77 8.45
CA LEU A 54 15.23 -35.91 9.52
C LEU A 54 14.97 -37.38 9.88
N SER A 55 14.97 -38.28 8.89
CA SER A 55 14.80 -39.72 9.13
C SER A 55 16.01 -40.38 9.80
N THR A 56 17.22 -39.83 9.63
CA THR A 56 18.46 -40.38 10.21
C THR A 56 18.75 -39.82 11.61
N LEU A 57 18.21 -38.66 11.97
CA LEU A 57 18.26 -38.09 13.32
C LEU A 57 17.47 -38.89 14.37
N HIS A 58 16.59 -39.80 13.94
CA HIS A 58 15.83 -40.67 14.84
C HIS A 58 16.62 -41.90 15.36
N ALA A 59 17.87 -42.08 14.92
CA ALA A 59 18.75 -43.17 15.36
C ALA A 59 20.02 -42.58 16.03
N PRO A 60 20.31 -42.90 17.31
CA PRO A 60 21.40 -42.28 18.07
C PRO A 60 22.82 -42.66 17.59
N GLU A 61 22.98 -43.61 16.67
CA GLU A 61 24.29 -44.10 16.22
C GLU A 61 24.91 -43.29 15.05
N ASP A 62 24.19 -42.33 14.45
CA ASP A 62 24.61 -41.63 13.21
C ASP A 62 24.77 -40.10 13.33
N ALA A 63 24.82 -39.55 14.56
CA ALA A 63 24.90 -38.10 14.82
C ALA A 63 26.08 -37.40 14.13
N THR A 64 27.22 -38.09 13.95
CA THR A 64 28.40 -37.53 13.26
C THR A 64 28.20 -37.38 11.75
N LYS A 65 27.41 -38.25 11.12
CA LYS A 65 27.02 -38.14 9.70
C LYS A 65 25.98 -37.05 9.48
N ALA A 66 25.06 -36.88 10.43
CA ALA A 66 24.11 -35.76 10.43
C ALA A 66 24.85 -34.42 10.54
N TYR A 67 25.87 -34.31 11.39
CA TYR A 67 26.66 -33.08 11.53
C TYR A 67 27.46 -32.71 10.27
N LEU A 68 28.10 -33.68 9.62
CA LEU A 68 28.86 -33.48 8.39
C LEU A 68 27.97 -33.10 7.19
N SER A 69 26.77 -33.67 7.10
CA SER A 69 25.81 -33.36 6.04
C SER A 69 25.11 -32.01 6.26
N LEU A 70 24.90 -31.59 7.51
CA LEU A 70 24.39 -30.26 7.85
C LEU A 70 25.42 -29.16 7.50
N HIS A 71 26.71 -29.44 7.72
CA HIS A 71 27.79 -28.59 7.22
C HIS A 71 27.84 -28.52 5.69
N ALA A 72 27.66 -29.64 4.99
CA ALA A 72 27.59 -29.64 3.53
C ALA A 72 26.39 -28.84 3.00
N LEU A 73 25.25 -28.89 3.71
CA LEU A 73 24.05 -28.11 3.37
C LEU A 73 24.21 -26.61 3.66
N LYS A 74 24.93 -26.27 4.74
CA LYS A 74 25.34 -24.88 5.02
C LYS A 74 26.28 -24.34 3.94
N ASP A 75 27.22 -25.16 3.45
CA ASP A 75 28.14 -24.77 2.39
C ASP A 75 27.41 -24.62 1.04
N THR A 76 26.43 -25.46 0.73
CA THR A 76 25.62 -25.31 -0.48
C THR A 76 24.72 -24.09 -0.41
N LEU A 77 24.05 -23.81 0.71
CA LEU A 77 23.27 -22.58 0.93
C LEU A 77 24.16 -21.32 0.90
N GLY A 78 25.38 -21.40 1.44
CA GLY A 78 26.37 -20.34 1.35
C GLY A 78 26.78 -20.02 -0.09
N GLN A 79 26.87 -21.02 -0.96
CA GLN A 79 27.16 -20.84 -2.39
C GLN A 79 25.99 -20.19 -3.16
N TYR A 80 24.74 -20.45 -2.76
CA TYR A 80 23.58 -19.74 -3.32
C TYR A 80 23.59 -18.25 -2.95
N ARG A 81 23.99 -17.91 -1.71
CA ARG A 81 24.14 -16.51 -1.29
C ARG A 81 25.18 -15.73 -2.09
N THR A 82 26.22 -16.41 -2.60
CA THR A 82 27.25 -15.77 -3.44
C THR A 82 26.90 -15.69 -4.93
N LEU A 83 25.87 -16.40 -5.39
CA LEU A 83 25.41 -16.36 -6.78
C LEU A 83 24.30 -15.31 -7.03
N GLU A 84 23.73 -14.74 -5.96
CA GLU A 84 22.77 -13.63 -5.99
C GLU A 84 23.42 -12.26 -5.74
N GLU A 85 24.62 -12.00 -6.27
CA GLU A 85 25.03 -10.63 -6.53
C GLU A 85 24.27 -10.12 -7.76
N ASP A 86 22.98 -9.85 -7.57
CA ASP A 86 22.09 -9.28 -8.57
C ASP A 86 22.53 -7.82 -8.84
N PRO A 87 22.92 -7.43 -10.07
CA PRO A 87 23.31 -6.05 -10.39
C PRO A 87 22.18 -5.02 -10.19
N LEU A 88 20.96 -5.46 -9.85
CA LEU A 88 19.84 -4.63 -9.41
C LEU A 88 19.87 -4.25 -7.92
N ALA A 89 20.69 -4.93 -7.09
CA ALA A 89 20.76 -4.68 -5.65
C ALA A 89 21.55 -3.41 -5.26
N THR A 90 22.05 -2.65 -6.25
CA THR A 90 22.87 -1.45 -6.04
C THR A 90 22.18 -0.16 -6.51
N ASP A 91 20.84 -0.12 -6.54
CA ASP A 91 20.13 1.15 -6.62
C ASP A 91 19.92 1.68 -5.18
N PRO A 92 20.62 2.75 -4.75
CA PRO A 92 20.47 3.29 -3.39
C PRO A 92 19.04 3.77 -3.09
N GLY A 93 18.18 3.91 -4.10
CA GLY A 93 16.75 4.18 -3.91
C GLY A 93 15.89 2.94 -3.60
N LEU A 94 16.40 1.72 -3.75
CA LEU A 94 15.71 0.44 -3.44
C LEU A 94 16.31 -0.30 -2.24
N ALA A 95 17.31 0.28 -1.57
CA ALA A 95 17.88 -0.30 -0.36
C ALA A 95 16.87 -0.19 0.78
N LEU A 96 16.33 -1.32 1.25
CA LEU A 96 15.47 -1.35 2.44
C LEU A 96 16.25 -0.89 3.66
N ASP A 97 15.68 0.05 4.40
CA ASP A 97 16.26 0.57 5.64
C ASP A 97 16.01 -0.40 6.80
N TRP A 98 16.85 -1.44 6.89
CA TRP A 98 16.72 -2.54 7.85
C TRP A 98 16.68 -2.09 9.32
N ASP A 99 17.21 -0.91 9.62
CA ASP A 99 17.21 -0.35 10.97
C ASP A 99 15.83 0.24 11.33
N LEU A 100 15.10 0.80 10.36
CA LEU A 100 13.73 1.27 10.54
C LEU A 100 12.75 0.12 10.83
N TYR A 101 12.85 -0.99 10.08
CA TYR A 101 11.96 -2.15 10.26
C TYR A 101 12.24 -2.98 11.51
N ARG A 102 13.44 -2.82 12.10
CA ARG A 102 13.79 -3.44 13.38
C ARG A 102 13.05 -2.78 14.54
N ASP A 103 12.95 -1.46 14.52
CA ASP A 103 12.35 -0.66 15.58
C ASP A 103 10.82 -0.65 15.49
N GLU A 104 10.26 -0.75 14.27
CA GLU A 104 8.81 -0.79 14.04
C GLU A 104 8.43 -1.89 13.03
N PRO A 105 8.20 -3.14 13.49
CA PRO A 105 7.91 -4.26 12.59
C PRO A 105 6.61 -4.09 11.78
N GLY A 106 5.67 -3.27 12.27
CA GLY A 106 4.45 -2.93 11.54
C GLY A 106 4.68 -2.04 10.31
N ALA A 107 5.79 -1.30 10.26
CA ALA A 107 6.14 -0.48 9.09
C ALA A 107 6.45 -1.36 7.86
N LEU A 108 7.01 -2.57 8.08
CA LEU A 108 7.30 -3.53 7.02
C LEU A 108 6.02 -4.07 6.39
N GLU A 109 5.00 -4.37 7.20
CA GLU A 109 3.69 -4.83 6.70
C GLU A 109 2.97 -3.75 5.89
N ALA A 110 3.05 -2.49 6.34
CA ALA A 110 2.47 -1.35 5.65
C ALA A 110 3.13 -1.10 4.29
N GLU A 111 4.47 -1.13 4.24
CA GLU A 111 5.21 -0.98 2.98
C GLU A 111 4.98 -2.17 2.05
N GLU A 112 4.90 -3.41 2.57
CA GLU A 112 4.55 -4.58 1.77
C GLU A 112 3.17 -4.41 1.10
N GLU A 113 2.19 -3.85 1.82
CA GLU A 113 0.87 -3.56 1.27
C GLU A 113 0.93 -2.47 0.18
N GLU A 114 1.71 -1.42 0.39
CA GLU A 114 1.93 -0.35 -0.58
C GLU A 114 2.61 -0.86 -1.85
N LEU A 115 3.68 -1.65 -1.72
CA LEU A 115 4.37 -2.30 -2.83
C LEU A 115 3.44 -3.26 -3.58
N LYS A 116 2.60 -4.03 -2.88
CA LYS A 116 1.56 -4.88 -3.50
C LYS A 116 0.53 -4.03 -4.26
N ALA A 117 0.15 -2.86 -3.75
CA ALA A 117 -0.77 -1.94 -4.43
C ALA A 117 -0.12 -1.32 -5.67
N TYR A 118 1.14 -0.88 -5.57
CA TYR A 118 1.93 -0.37 -6.68
C TYR A 118 2.11 -1.42 -7.77
N TYR A 119 2.48 -2.66 -7.42
CA TYR A 119 2.63 -3.76 -8.37
C TYR A 119 1.31 -4.09 -9.10
N ARG A 120 0.18 -4.08 -8.38
CA ARG A 120 -1.15 -4.23 -9.01
C ARG A 120 -1.37 -3.15 -10.07
N LYS A 121 -1.09 -1.89 -9.75
CA LYS A 121 -1.22 -0.76 -10.69
C LYS A 121 -0.27 -0.88 -11.89
N LEU A 122 1.00 -1.20 -11.63
CA LEU A 122 2.03 -1.37 -12.67
C LEU A 122 1.66 -2.50 -13.63
N LYS A 123 1.17 -3.63 -13.10
CA LYS A 123 0.69 -4.75 -13.91
C LYS A 123 -0.46 -4.33 -14.84
N PHE A 124 -1.42 -3.55 -14.35
CA PHE A 124 -2.51 -3.05 -15.19
C PHE A 124 -2.01 -2.12 -16.30
N ILE A 125 -1.15 -1.16 -15.96
CA ILE A 125 -0.55 -0.23 -16.93
C ILE A 125 0.24 -0.99 -17.99
N TYR A 126 1.08 -1.93 -17.57
CA TYR A 126 1.90 -2.73 -18.49
C TYR A 126 1.02 -3.59 -19.41
N LEU A 127 0.02 -4.30 -18.87
CA LEU A 127 -0.92 -5.07 -19.68
C LEU A 127 -1.67 -4.16 -20.66
N GLU A 128 -2.13 -2.99 -20.24
CA GLU A 128 -2.82 -2.04 -21.10
C GLU A 128 -1.90 -1.53 -22.23
N GLN A 129 -0.67 -1.13 -21.91
CA GLN A 129 0.31 -0.67 -22.89
C GLN A 129 0.71 -1.79 -23.86
N GLU A 130 1.00 -2.99 -23.36
CA GLU A 130 1.35 -4.14 -24.20
C GLU A 130 0.18 -4.53 -25.12
N THR A 131 -1.05 -4.48 -24.62
CA THR A 131 -2.25 -4.74 -25.43
C THR A 131 -2.46 -3.67 -26.49
N LYS A 132 -2.27 -2.39 -26.15
CA LYS A 132 -2.34 -1.27 -27.10
C LYS A 132 -1.25 -1.38 -28.17
N LEU A 133 -0.01 -1.66 -27.79
CA LEU A 133 1.11 -1.80 -28.72
C LEU A 133 0.90 -2.98 -29.68
N ARG A 134 0.44 -4.14 -29.17
CA ARG A 134 0.09 -5.28 -30.03
C ARG A 134 -1.07 -4.97 -30.96
N PHE A 135 -2.11 -4.33 -30.46
CA PHE A 135 -3.27 -3.95 -31.27
C PHE A 135 -2.90 -2.95 -32.37
N LEU A 136 -2.04 -1.97 -32.07
CA LEU A 136 -1.54 -1.03 -33.07
C LEU A 136 -0.63 -1.72 -34.10
N ALA A 137 0.25 -2.63 -33.66
CA ALA A 137 1.08 -3.41 -34.57
C ALA A 137 0.26 -4.32 -35.51
N ASP A 138 -0.86 -4.87 -35.03
CA ASP A 138 -1.77 -5.70 -35.84
C ASP A 138 -2.62 -4.88 -36.84
N LEU A 139 -2.77 -3.57 -36.61
CA LEU A 139 -3.54 -2.65 -37.47
C LEU A 139 -2.69 -1.84 -38.44
N GLN A 140 -1.40 -1.69 -38.15
CA GLN A 140 -0.50 -0.82 -38.90
C GLN A 140 0.05 -1.54 -40.12
N ASP A 141 -0.19 -1.00 -41.31
CA ASP A 141 0.48 -1.45 -42.53
C ASP A 141 1.98 -1.23 -42.37
N ASP A 142 2.76 -2.32 -42.40
CA ASP A 142 4.21 -2.23 -42.32
C ASP A 142 4.77 -1.91 -43.73
N PRO A 143 5.28 -0.69 -43.99
CA PRO A 143 5.68 -0.25 -45.32
C PRO A 143 6.93 -0.96 -45.84
N GLU A 144 7.72 -1.63 -44.98
CA GLU A 144 8.92 -2.38 -45.38
C GLU A 144 8.62 -3.84 -45.72
N THR A 145 7.61 -4.46 -45.09
CA THR A 145 7.24 -5.87 -45.30
C THR A 145 6.00 -6.07 -46.16
N GLY A 146 5.20 -5.01 -46.39
CA GLY A 146 3.97 -5.05 -47.21
C GLY A 146 2.87 -5.92 -46.60
N GLN A 147 2.89 -6.10 -45.28
CA GLN A 147 1.94 -6.94 -44.57
C GLN A 147 0.65 -6.15 -44.32
N GLU A 148 -0.41 -6.50 -45.04
CA GLU A 148 -1.76 -5.92 -44.85
C GLU A 148 -2.32 -6.28 -43.45
N PRO A 149 -3.27 -5.49 -42.92
CA PRO A 149 -3.80 -5.68 -41.57
C PRO A 149 -4.45 -7.06 -41.48
N GLN A 150 -4.16 -7.79 -40.40
CA GLN A 150 -4.63 -9.17 -40.27
C GLN A 150 -6.14 -9.21 -40.01
N ILE A 151 -6.95 -9.29 -41.07
CA ILE A 151 -8.40 -9.55 -40.97
C ILE A 151 -8.59 -11.02 -40.60
N LEU A 152 -8.77 -11.28 -39.30
CA LEU A 152 -8.97 -12.63 -38.79
C LEU A 152 -10.30 -13.20 -39.26
N THR A 153 -10.27 -14.40 -39.83
CA THR A 153 -11.49 -15.14 -40.18
C THR A 153 -12.13 -15.74 -38.92
N VAL A 154 -13.41 -16.12 -39.00
CA VAL A 154 -14.14 -16.75 -37.87
C VAL A 154 -13.44 -18.04 -37.40
N GLU A 155 -12.79 -18.77 -38.31
CA GLU A 155 -12.04 -19.98 -38.01
C GLU A 155 -10.74 -19.68 -37.23
N ASP A 156 -10.04 -18.60 -37.59
CA ASP A 156 -8.84 -18.15 -36.88
C ASP A 156 -9.17 -17.70 -35.45
N VAL A 157 -10.29 -16.98 -35.27
CA VAL A 157 -10.77 -16.59 -33.93
C VAL A 157 -11.08 -17.83 -33.10
N ALA A 158 -11.78 -18.82 -33.66
CA ALA A 158 -12.11 -20.06 -32.95
C ALA A 158 -10.84 -20.85 -32.53
N SER A 159 -9.82 -20.89 -33.39
CA SER A 159 -8.54 -21.55 -33.06
C SER A 159 -7.79 -20.82 -31.92
N ARG A 160 -7.69 -19.49 -31.99
CA ARG A 160 -7.04 -18.66 -30.95
C ARG A 160 -7.78 -18.72 -29.62
N GLU A 161 -9.12 -18.79 -29.64
CA GLU A 161 -9.90 -19.01 -28.43
C GLU A 161 -9.62 -20.37 -27.79
N SER A 162 -9.53 -21.44 -28.60
CA SER A 162 -9.19 -22.79 -28.12
C SER A 162 -7.82 -22.80 -27.45
N ASP A 163 -6.82 -22.18 -28.07
CA ASP A 163 -5.46 -22.12 -27.52
C ASP A 163 -5.39 -21.22 -26.29
N SER A 164 -6.11 -20.10 -26.25
CA SER A 164 -6.26 -19.27 -25.05
C SER A 164 -6.86 -20.05 -23.88
N ARG A 165 -7.87 -20.89 -24.14
CA ARG A 165 -8.47 -21.76 -23.11
C ARG A 165 -7.46 -22.77 -22.57
N LYS A 166 -6.68 -23.41 -23.44
CA LYS A 166 -5.62 -24.36 -23.02
C LYS A 166 -4.56 -23.68 -22.14
N VAL A 167 -4.06 -22.51 -22.55
CA VAL A 167 -3.04 -21.77 -21.80
C VAL A 167 -3.61 -21.27 -20.46
N LYS A 168 -4.87 -20.81 -20.43
CA LYS A 168 -5.55 -20.44 -19.18
C LYS A 168 -5.66 -21.63 -18.23
N MET A 169 -6.02 -22.81 -18.73
CA MET A 169 -6.10 -24.03 -17.93
C MET A 169 -4.74 -24.40 -17.34
N GLN A 170 -3.68 -24.40 -18.15
CA GLN A 170 -2.30 -24.63 -17.69
C GLN A 170 -1.86 -23.62 -16.61
N LEU A 171 -2.22 -22.34 -16.78
CA LEU A 171 -1.92 -21.30 -15.79
C LEU A 171 -2.68 -21.51 -14.49
N VAL A 172 -3.93 -21.96 -14.55
CA VAL A 172 -4.72 -22.28 -13.35
C VAL A 172 -4.10 -23.47 -12.62
N GLU A 173 -3.73 -24.54 -13.34
CA GLU A 173 -3.05 -25.72 -12.77
C GLU A 173 -1.68 -25.39 -12.17
N ALA A 174 -0.93 -24.47 -12.78
CA ALA A 174 0.33 -24.00 -12.22
C ALA A 174 0.09 -23.19 -10.93
N LYS A 175 -0.93 -22.32 -10.92
CA LYS A 175 -1.29 -21.53 -9.73
C LYS A 175 -1.79 -22.40 -8.57
N THR A 176 -2.56 -23.45 -8.84
CA THR A 176 -2.98 -24.38 -7.78
C THR A 176 -1.77 -25.10 -7.19
N ARG A 177 -0.86 -25.60 -8.04
CA ARG A 177 0.39 -26.23 -7.58
C ARG A 177 1.25 -25.31 -6.72
N VAL A 178 1.39 -24.02 -7.09
CA VAL A 178 2.13 -23.05 -6.27
C VAL A 178 1.46 -22.81 -4.91
N ARG A 179 0.12 -22.79 -4.86
CA ARG A 179 -0.61 -22.63 -3.60
C ARG A 179 -0.47 -23.85 -2.70
N GLU A 180 -0.53 -25.05 -3.28
CA GLU A 180 -0.29 -26.32 -2.57
C GLU A 180 1.12 -26.35 -1.98
N LEU A 181 2.15 -26.07 -2.79
CA LEU A 181 3.54 -26.00 -2.31
C LEU A 181 3.73 -24.97 -1.20
N ARG A 182 3.05 -23.82 -1.27
CA ARG A 182 3.13 -22.81 -0.21
C ARG A 182 2.49 -23.32 1.09
N ALA A 183 1.34 -23.98 1.00
CA ALA A 183 0.71 -24.60 2.16
C ALA A 183 1.60 -25.68 2.78
N ASP A 184 2.24 -26.51 1.95
CA ASP A 184 3.18 -27.54 2.42
C ASP A 184 4.41 -26.92 3.12
N ILE A 185 4.92 -25.79 2.62
CA ILE A 185 6.03 -25.05 3.27
C ILE A 185 5.59 -24.48 4.61
N ASP A 186 4.41 -23.87 4.67
CA ASP A 186 3.87 -23.29 5.90
C ASP A 186 3.65 -24.40 6.96
N GLU A 187 3.09 -25.55 6.57
CA GLU A 187 2.93 -26.71 7.45
C GLU A 187 4.28 -27.27 7.93
N LEU A 188 5.28 -27.36 7.04
CA LEU A 188 6.61 -27.80 7.40
C LEU A 188 7.27 -26.82 8.40
N ALA A 189 7.15 -25.51 8.16
CA ALA A 189 7.69 -24.49 9.04
C ALA A 189 7.05 -24.54 10.44
N ASP A 190 5.73 -24.70 10.50
CA ASP A 190 5.01 -24.87 11.77
C ASP A 190 5.43 -26.15 12.50
N SER A 191 5.63 -27.26 11.77
CA SER A 191 6.08 -28.53 12.35
C SER A 191 7.52 -28.48 12.89
N MET A 192 8.35 -27.58 12.38
CA MET A 192 9.74 -27.41 12.83
C MET A 192 9.89 -26.52 14.07
N LYS A 193 8.88 -25.71 14.37
CA LYS A 193 8.96 -24.70 15.43
C LYS A 193 9.18 -25.30 16.83
N GLU A 194 8.40 -26.33 17.17
CA GLU A 194 8.48 -26.99 18.48
C GLU A 194 9.80 -27.78 18.65
N PRO A 195 10.22 -28.66 17.72
CA PRO A 195 11.50 -29.35 17.83
C PRO A 195 12.72 -28.44 17.90
N TRP A 196 12.66 -27.27 17.26
CA TRP A 196 13.74 -26.29 17.35
C TRP A 196 13.78 -25.62 18.73
N GLY A 197 12.61 -25.28 19.29
CA GLY A 197 12.52 -24.78 20.66
C GLY A 197 13.03 -25.80 21.68
N ASP A 198 12.67 -27.07 21.54
CA ASP A 198 13.17 -28.15 22.41
C ASP A 198 14.70 -28.29 22.33
N LEU A 199 15.27 -28.07 21.14
CA LEU A 199 16.72 -28.12 20.94
C LEU A 199 17.43 -26.91 21.56
N GLU A 200 16.85 -25.71 21.45
CA GLU A 200 17.36 -24.50 22.11
C GLU A 200 17.31 -24.62 23.63
N ASP A 201 16.20 -25.13 24.17
CA ASP A 201 16.04 -25.40 25.60
C ASP A 201 17.06 -26.45 26.09
N GLY A 202 17.25 -27.53 25.31
CA GLY A 202 18.26 -28.55 25.60
C GLY A 202 19.70 -28.05 25.51
N GLU A 203 20.00 -27.14 24.57
CA GLU A 203 21.31 -26.48 24.48
C GLU A 203 21.56 -25.59 25.71
N ALA A 204 20.56 -24.81 26.12
CA ALA A 204 20.65 -23.98 27.31
C ALA A 204 20.88 -24.82 28.58
N GLU A 205 20.12 -25.90 28.77
CA GLU A 205 20.31 -26.83 29.90
C GLU A 205 21.72 -27.46 29.88
N ALA A 206 22.20 -27.88 28.70
CA ALA A 206 23.53 -28.45 28.57
C ALA A 206 24.63 -27.44 28.93
N LEU A 207 24.49 -26.17 28.52
CA LEU A 207 25.43 -25.10 28.87
C LEU A 207 25.43 -24.81 30.38
N ASP A 208 24.25 -24.77 31.01
CA ASP A 208 24.12 -24.58 32.45
C ASP A 208 24.76 -25.74 33.23
N LEU A 209 24.53 -26.98 32.79
CA LEU A 209 25.17 -28.16 33.37
C LEU A 209 26.69 -28.14 33.20
N MET A 210 27.21 -27.71 32.03
CA MET A 210 28.64 -27.57 31.81
C MET A 210 29.27 -26.51 32.72
N ALA A 211 28.59 -25.37 32.90
CA ALA A 211 29.03 -24.34 33.84
C ALA A 211 29.07 -24.90 35.27
N GLY A 212 28.00 -25.57 35.72
CA GLY A 212 27.94 -26.20 37.03
C GLY A 212 29.01 -27.27 37.26
N ILE A 213 29.31 -28.10 36.26
CA ILE A 213 30.42 -29.07 36.32
C ILE A 213 31.75 -28.34 36.48
N SER A 214 32.00 -27.30 35.69
CA SER A 214 33.26 -26.54 35.76
C SER A 214 33.45 -25.86 37.12
N ASP A 215 32.38 -25.35 37.73
CA ASP A 215 32.40 -24.78 39.07
C ASP A 215 32.68 -25.85 40.13
N MET A 216 32.01 -27.01 40.05
CA MET A 216 32.28 -28.14 40.95
C MET A 216 33.72 -28.67 40.82
N GLU A 217 34.27 -28.74 39.61
CA GLU A 217 35.66 -29.12 39.38
C GLU A 217 36.64 -28.12 40.01
N LEU A 218 36.32 -26.84 39.92
CA LEU A 218 37.09 -25.76 40.54
C LEU A 218 37.01 -25.84 42.08
N GLU A 219 35.83 -26.10 42.64
CA GLU A 219 35.66 -26.35 44.08
C GLU A 219 36.45 -27.57 44.55
N LEU A 220 36.39 -28.69 43.82
CA LEU A 220 37.18 -29.88 44.14
C LEU A 220 38.68 -29.59 44.08
N ALA A 221 39.14 -28.81 43.10
CA ALA A 221 40.53 -28.38 43.01
C ALA A 221 40.94 -27.51 44.20
N ARG A 222 40.07 -26.58 44.63
CA ARG A 222 40.27 -25.76 45.84
C ARG A 222 40.33 -26.62 47.10
N ILE A 223 39.40 -27.57 47.27
CA ILE A 223 39.37 -28.49 48.42
C ILE A 223 40.64 -29.34 48.45
N ARG A 224 41.05 -29.93 47.33
CA ARG A 224 42.30 -30.72 47.25
C ARG A 224 43.54 -29.89 47.57
N ALA A 225 43.59 -28.62 47.15
CA ALA A 225 44.67 -27.71 47.52
C ALA A 225 44.63 -27.35 49.03
N ALA A 226 43.43 -27.21 49.58
CA ALA A 226 43.19 -26.85 50.98
C ALA A 226 43.38 -28.02 51.97
N GLU A 227 43.11 -29.26 51.55
CA GLU A 227 43.32 -30.50 52.33
C GLU A 227 44.78 -30.69 52.76
N GLY A 228 45.73 -30.05 52.07
CA GLY A 228 47.14 -30.02 52.48
C GLY A 228 47.48 -28.94 53.52
N MET A 229 46.60 -27.95 53.76
CA MET A 229 46.88 -26.76 54.58
C MET A 229 46.04 -26.64 55.86
N HIS A 230 44.91 -27.33 55.97
CA HIS A 230 43.98 -27.12 57.09
C HIS A 230 44.11 -28.19 58.19
N GLY A 231 44.81 -27.84 59.27
CA GLY A 231 44.50 -28.40 60.58
C GLY A 231 43.11 -27.95 61.05
N THR A 232 42.54 -28.65 62.03
CA THR A 232 41.26 -28.29 62.65
C THR A 232 41.20 -26.80 62.98
N MET A 233 40.20 -26.08 62.44
CA MET A 233 39.96 -24.65 62.66
C MET A 233 40.11 -24.32 64.15
N THR A 234 40.98 -23.36 64.46
CA THR A 234 41.21 -22.97 65.85
C THR A 234 40.00 -22.21 66.39
N ALA A 235 39.78 -22.23 67.70
CA ALA A 235 38.64 -21.54 68.31
C ALA A 235 38.63 -20.02 68.01
N ALA A 236 39.81 -19.40 67.85
CA ALA A 236 39.93 -18.00 67.48
C ALA A 236 39.48 -17.73 66.03
N GLU A 237 39.85 -18.61 65.09
CA GLU A 237 39.40 -18.51 63.69
C GLU A 237 37.89 -18.76 63.57
N ALA A 238 37.33 -19.64 64.39
CA ALA A 238 35.88 -19.89 64.45
C ALA A 238 35.10 -18.64 64.86
N VAL A 239 35.59 -17.91 65.87
CA VAL A 239 34.98 -16.65 66.33
C VAL A 239 35.09 -15.58 65.25
N ALA A 240 36.26 -15.40 64.64
CA ALA A 240 36.45 -14.44 63.56
C ALA A 240 35.54 -14.72 62.35
N LYS A 241 35.38 -15.98 61.93
CA LYS A 241 34.44 -16.37 60.88
C LYS A 241 32.98 -16.12 61.27
N SER A 242 32.63 -16.34 62.54
CA SER A 242 31.28 -16.05 63.02
C SER A 242 30.99 -14.55 62.99
N GLU A 243 31.96 -13.71 63.30
CA GLU A 243 31.84 -12.25 63.21
C GLU A 243 31.68 -11.80 61.74
N GLU A 244 32.51 -12.33 60.84
CA GLU A 244 32.40 -12.07 59.39
C GLU A 244 31.04 -12.49 58.83
N GLN A 245 30.52 -13.66 59.22
CA GLN A 245 29.18 -14.11 58.83
C GLN A 245 28.06 -13.22 59.36
N VAL A 246 28.22 -12.66 60.56
CA VAL A 246 27.24 -11.72 61.12
C VAL A 246 27.25 -10.41 60.33
N GLU A 247 28.42 -9.90 59.96
CA GLU A 247 28.55 -8.71 59.11
C GLU A 247 27.95 -8.95 57.71
N GLU A 248 28.21 -10.11 57.11
CA GLU A 248 27.62 -10.48 55.82
C GLU A 248 26.10 -10.64 55.89
N MET A 249 25.57 -11.26 56.95
CA MET A 249 24.11 -11.33 57.17
C MET A 249 23.50 -9.93 57.30
N GLN A 250 24.14 -9.01 58.03
CA GLN A 250 23.66 -7.63 58.16
C GLN A 250 23.69 -6.89 56.82
N ARG A 251 24.73 -7.13 55.99
CA ARG A 251 24.80 -6.57 54.63
C ARG A 251 23.67 -7.11 53.76
N ILE A 252 23.49 -8.43 53.71
CA ILE A 252 22.43 -9.07 52.91
C ILE A 252 21.04 -8.62 53.39
N GLU A 253 20.82 -8.48 54.71
CA GLU A 253 19.56 -7.96 55.26
C GLU A 253 19.32 -6.51 54.82
N THR A 254 20.36 -5.67 54.83
CA THR A 254 20.30 -4.29 54.34
C THR A 254 19.96 -4.27 52.85
N GLU A 255 20.68 -5.01 52.01
CA GLU A 255 20.42 -5.11 50.57
C GLU A 255 19.00 -5.66 50.28
N THR A 256 18.55 -6.66 51.02
CA THR A 256 17.20 -7.21 50.91
C THR A 256 16.15 -6.17 51.30
N SER A 257 16.39 -5.39 52.35
CA SER A 257 15.50 -4.30 52.76
C SER A 257 15.44 -3.20 51.69
N GLU A 258 16.56 -2.87 51.06
CA GLU A 258 16.63 -1.89 49.97
C GLU A 258 15.88 -2.36 48.73
N VAL A 259 16.09 -3.63 48.32
CA VAL A 259 15.40 -4.23 47.18
C VAL A 259 13.89 -4.33 47.45
N THR A 260 13.48 -4.72 48.65
CA THR A 260 12.04 -4.77 49.00
C THR A 260 11.41 -3.39 49.03
N HIS A 261 12.12 -2.36 49.51
CA HIS A 261 11.67 -0.97 49.41
C HIS A 261 11.59 -0.47 47.97
N ALA A 262 12.58 -0.79 47.12
CA ALA A 262 12.54 -0.46 45.70
C ALA A 262 11.38 -1.16 44.98
N LEU A 263 11.11 -2.43 45.32
CA LEU A 263 10.00 -3.20 44.79
C LEU A 263 8.64 -2.61 45.19
N GLU A 264 8.46 -2.21 46.45
CA GLU A 264 7.22 -1.56 46.86
C GLU A 264 7.05 -0.18 46.21
N LYS A 265 8.14 0.57 46.00
CA LYS A 265 8.11 1.83 45.24
C LYS A 265 7.67 1.60 43.79
N THR A 266 8.29 0.67 43.06
CA THR A 266 7.93 0.38 41.67
C THR A 266 6.52 -0.18 41.55
N LYS A 267 6.05 -0.96 42.54
CA LYS A 267 4.66 -1.43 42.62
C LYS A 267 3.67 -0.30 42.84
N MET A 268 4.03 0.73 43.62
CA MET A 268 3.21 1.94 43.75
C MET A 268 3.16 2.73 42.43
N GLU A 269 4.29 2.90 41.75
CA GLU A 269 4.37 3.55 40.43
C GLU A 269 3.58 2.77 39.36
N LEU A 270 3.64 1.44 39.37
CA LEU A 270 2.87 0.57 38.49
C LEU A 270 1.35 0.70 38.77
N LYS A 271 0.94 0.78 40.03
CA LYS A 271 -0.47 1.03 40.39
C LYS A 271 -0.93 2.41 39.93
N GLN A 272 -0.08 3.43 40.03
CA GLN A 272 -0.41 4.79 39.58
C GLN A 272 -0.52 4.87 38.06
N SER A 273 0.44 4.28 37.32
CA SER A 273 0.40 4.22 35.86
C SER A 273 -0.76 3.38 35.34
N SER A 274 -1.10 2.26 36.00
CA SER A 274 -2.29 1.47 35.68
C SER A 274 -3.59 2.28 35.83
N ARG A 275 -3.74 3.04 36.93
CA ARG A 275 -4.88 3.96 37.10
C ARG A 275 -4.90 5.07 36.04
N ALA A 276 -3.74 5.59 35.66
CA ALA A 276 -3.63 6.58 34.57
C ALA A 276 -4.05 5.98 33.22
N LEU A 277 -3.65 4.74 32.92
CA LEU A 277 -4.09 4.02 31.72
C LEU A 277 -5.59 3.77 31.71
N GLU A 278 -6.20 3.38 32.83
CA GLU A 278 -7.66 3.22 32.92
C GLU A 278 -8.39 4.55 32.69
N ARG A 279 -7.88 5.65 33.26
CA ARG A 279 -8.40 7.00 33.01
C ARG A 279 -8.29 7.38 31.53
N LEU A 280 -7.12 7.19 30.92
CA LEU A 280 -6.90 7.49 29.50
C LEU A 280 -7.75 6.60 28.58
N LYS A 281 -7.98 5.33 28.94
CA LYS A 281 -8.91 4.45 28.22
C LYS A 281 -10.35 4.97 28.28
N ALA A 282 -10.79 5.46 29.45
CA ALA A 282 -12.10 6.08 29.59
C ALA A 282 -12.21 7.36 28.75
N GLU A 283 -11.21 8.24 28.82
CA GLU A 283 -11.15 9.48 28.02
C GLU A 283 -11.13 9.18 26.51
N ARG A 284 -10.31 8.22 26.07
CA ARG A 284 -10.28 7.74 24.68
C ARG A 284 -11.64 7.22 24.24
N SER A 285 -12.30 6.37 25.04
CA SER A 285 -13.61 5.83 24.68
C SER A 285 -14.70 6.91 24.57
N ALA A 286 -14.60 7.99 25.38
CA ALA A 286 -15.50 9.13 25.29
C ALA A 286 -15.22 9.95 24.02
N ALA A 287 -13.94 10.20 23.71
CA ALA A 287 -13.54 10.88 22.49
C ALA A 287 -13.92 10.11 21.23
N GLU A 288 -13.75 8.78 21.21
CA GLU A 288 -14.18 7.91 20.11
C GLU A 288 -15.70 7.93 19.94
N LYS A 289 -16.49 7.98 21.01
CA LYS A 289 -17.94 8.16 20.91
C LYS A 289 -18.30 9.50 20.27
N LEU A 290 -17.69 10.60 20.71
CA LEU A 290 -17.91 11.91 20.11
C LEU A 290 -17.46 11.95 18.64
N ALA A 291 -16.35 11.31 18.30
CA ALA A 291 -15.88 11.20 16.92
C ALA A 291 -16.83 10.37 16.06
N ASN A 292 -17.32 9.23 16.58
CA ASN A 292 -18.30 8.40 15.90
C ASN A 292 -19.65 9.11 15.76
N GLU A 293 -20.10 9.87 16.76
CA GLU A 293 -21.30 10.70 16.68
C GLU A 293 -21.14 11.83 15.66
N ALA A 294 -19.95 12.46 15.57
CA ALA A 294 -19.66 13.42 14.51
C ALA A 294 -19.64 12.75 13.12
N GLN A 295 -19.11 11.53 13.03
CA GLN A 295 -19.07 10.75 11.78
C GLN A 295 -20.46 10.24 11.37
N LEU A 296 -21.32 9.88 12.33
CA LEU A 296 -22.71 9.46 12.09
C LEU A 296 -23.63 10.66 11.84
N GLY A 297 -23.37 11.79 12.50
CA GLY A 297 -24.01 13.09 12.25
C GLY A 297 -23.64 13.68 10.89
N ALA A 298 -22.54 13.24 10.29
CA ALA A 298 -22.22 13.49 8.89
C ALA A 298 -23.10 12.67 7.90
N GLY A 299 -24.07 11.89 8.40
CA GLY A 299 -25.02 11.16 7.58
C GLY A 299 -24.38 10.03 6.77
N ARG A 300 -25.24 9.27 6.08
CA ARG A 300 -24.88 8.10 5.26
C ARG A 300 -23.92 8.42 4.10
N ASP A 301 -23.70 9.71 3.80
CA ASP A 301 -22.99 10.21 2.62
C ASP A 301 -21.78 11.13 2.95
N ARG A 302 -21.13 10.95 4.11
CA ARG A 302 -19.87 11.64 4.47
C ARG A 302 -19.96 13.19 4.45
N GLY A 303 -21.06 13.76 4.94
CA GLY A 303 -21.18 15.20 5.16
C GLY A 303 -21.54 16.03 3.93
N ARG A 304 -21.98 15.39 2.82
CA ARG A 304 -22.61 16.12 1.71
C ARG A 304 -24.11 16.15 1.91
N ASP A 305 -24.61 17.30 2.37
CA ASP A 305 -26.04 17.58 2.38
C ASP A 305 -26.51 17.75 0.93
N TRP A 306 -27.09 16.69 0.37
CA TRP A 306 -27.58 16.67 -1.00
C TRP A 306 -28.71 17.69 -1.24
N GLU A 307 -29.46 18.06 -0.19
CA GLU A 307 -30.47 19.11 -0.30
C GLU A 307 -29.81 20.48 -0.45
N LEU A 308 -28.76 20.74 0.33
CA LEU A 308 -27.95 21.96 0.21
C LEU A 308 -27.26 22.03 -1.16
N GLU A 309 -26.62 20.94 -1.62
CA GLU A 309 -26.01 20.88 -2.95
C GLU A 309 -27.04 21.13 -4.06
N ARG A 310 -28.25 20.56 -3.94
CA ARG A 310 -29.34 20.78 -4.89
C ARG A 310 -29.83 22.22 -4.88
N VAL A 311 -29.94 22.84 -3.70
CA VAL A 311 -30.35 24.24 -3.55
C VAL A 311 -29.27 25.18 -4.11
N CYS A 312 -28.00 24.95 -3.80
CA CYS A 312 -26.88 25.69 -4.37
C CYS A 312 -26.83 25.55 -5.89
N ALA A 313 -26.95 24.33 -6.43
CA ALA A 313 -26.99 24.10 -7.87
C ALA A 313 -28.15 24.85 -8.55
N ARG A 314 -29.34 24.86 -7.93
CA ARG A 314 -30.50 25.62 -8.42
C ARG A 314 -30.27 27.13 -8.36
N HIS A 315 -29.62 27.64 -7.31
CA HIS A 315 -29.30 29.07 -7.23
C HIS A 315 -28.24 29.46 -8.26
N THR A 316 -27.23 28.64 -8.50
CA THR A 316 -26.21 28.89 -9.52
C THR A 316 -26.83 28.92 -10.93
N THR A 317 -27.74 28.00 -11.25
CA THR A 317 -28.44 28.03 -12.55
C THR A 317 -29.37 29.23 -12.69
N MET A 318 -30.07 29.61 -11.62
CA MET A 318 -30.90 30.81 -11.60
C MET A 318 -30.06 32.10 -11.77
N LEU A 319 -28.90 32.18 -11.11
CA LEU A 319 -27.98 33.30 -11.27
C LEU A 319 -27.43 33.39 -12.70
N HIS A 320 -27.12 32.25 -13.32
CA HIS A 320 -26.66 32.23 -14.71
C HIS A 320 -27.74 32.73 -15.68
N GLN A 321 -28.99 32.29 -15.50
CA GLN A 321 -30.14 32.77 -16.29
C GLN A 321 -30.40 34.28 -16.08
N LEU A 322 -30.23 34.77 -14.84
CA LEU A 322 -30.34 36.19 -14.55
C LEU A 322 -29.20 37.00 -15.19
N HIS A 323 -27.97 36.48 -15.19
CA HIS A 323 -26.84 37.11 -15.88
C HIS A 323 -27.07 37.19 -17.39
N GLU A 324 -27.54 36.10 -18.01
CA GLU A 324 -27.86 36.06 -19.44
C GLU A 324 -29.01 37.01 -19.80
N SER A 325 -30.08 37.06 -19.00
CA SER A 325 -31.23 37.95 -19.27
C SER A 325 -30.94 39.43 -19.07
N LEU A 326 -30.04 39.78 -18.16
CA LEU A 326 -29.61 41.16 -17.90
C LEU A 326 -28.41 41.58 -18.76
N ALA A 327 -27.91 40.70 -19.63
CA ALA A 327 -26.72 40.94 -20.44
C ALA A 327 -25.48 41.36 -19.61
N LEU A 328 -25.39 40.84 -18.39
CA LEU A 328 -24.28 41.06 -17.46
C LEU A 328 -23.16 40.09 -17.80
N HIS A 329 -22.03 40.59 -18.27
CA HIS A 329 -20.88 39.76 -18.61
C HIS A 329 -20.06 39.39 -17.38
N ALA A 330 -19.84 40.37 -16.49
CA ALA A 330 -19.12 40.18 -15.25
C ALA A 330 -19.61 41.16 -14.18
N LEU A 331 -19.61 40.68 -12.93
CA LEU A 331 -19.81 41.51 -11.75
C LEU A 331 -18.60 41.25 -10.85
N HIS A 332 -17.79 42.27 -10.66
CA HIS A 332 -16.55 42.18 -9.90
C HIS A 332 -16.56 43.21 -8.77
N ALA A 333 -16.13 42.80 -7.59
CA ALA A 333 -15.94 43.70 -6.46
C ALA A 333 -14.43 43.75 -6.16
N PRO A 334 -13.65 44.61 -6.86
CA PRO A 334 -12.20 44.65 -6.69
C PRO A 334 -11.79 45.14 -5.29
N THR A 335 -12.64 45.94 -4.65
CA THR A 335 -12.51 46.36 -3.26
C THR A 335 -13.86 46.24 -2.55
N PRO A 336 -13.92 46.14 -1.20
CA PRO A 336 -15.18 46.05 -0.47
C PRO A 336 -16.08 47.29 -0.62
N GLU A 337 -15.53 48.39 -1.12
CA GLU A 337 -16.22 49.68 -1.30
C GLU A 337 -16.57 49.95 -2.77
N THR A 338 -16.18 49.06 -3.70
CA THR A 338 -16.38 49.29 -5.14
C THR A 338 -16.96 48.08 -5.83
N LEU A 339 -17.95 48.30 -6.69
CA LEU A 339 -18.58 47.27 -7.52
C LEU A 339 -18.45 47.68 -8.97
N GLU A 340 -17.84 46.81 -9.77
CA GLU A 340 -17.71 46.94 -11.21
C GLU A 340 -18.71 46.00 -11.87
N VAL A 341 -19.58 46.56 -12.70
CA VAL A 341 -20.60 45.84 -13.45
C VAL A 341 -20.30 46.02 -14.94
N VAL A 342 -19.95 44.92 -15.61
CA VAL A 342 -19.63 44.90 -17.04
C VAL A 342 -20.87 44.45 -17.82
N PHE A 343 -21.41 45.35 -18.63
CA PHE A 343 -22.55 45.08 -19.50
C PHE A 343 -22.07 44.73 -20.91
N ALA A 344 -22.68 43.72 -21.52
CA ALA A 344 -22.48 43.36 -22.93
C ALA A 344 -23.84 43.47 -23.65
N PRO A 345 -24.23 44.65 -24.15
CA PRO A 345 -25.55 44.84 -24.76
C PRO A 345 -25.76 43.87 -25.94
N THR A 346 -26.80 43.06 -25.87
CA THR A 346 -27.10 42.00 -26.85
C THR A 346 -27.89 42.49 -28.07
N ALA A 347 -28.31 43.76 -28.11
CA ALA A 347 -29.39 44.21 -28.99
C ALA A 347 -28.97 45.15 -30.15
N VAL A 348 -27.72 45.59 -30.25
CA VAL A 348 -27.29 46.47 -31.36
C VAL A 348 -25.93 46.00 -31.90
N ASP A 349 -25.92 45.54 -33.16
CA ASP A 349 -24.70 45.18 -33.89
C ASP A 349 -23.74 46.39 -33.91
N GLY A 350 -22.74 46.39 -33.01
CA GLY A 350 -21.71 47.43 -32.88
C GLY A 350 -21.61 48.11 -31.53
N ALA A 351 -22.44 47.78 -30.53
CA ALA A 351 -22.32 48.35 -29.19
C ALA A 351 -21.12 47.76 -28.42
N SER A 352 -20.18 48.62 -28.00
CA SER A 352 -19.04 48.24 -27.17
C SER A 352 -19.49 47.90 -25.74
N PRO A 353 -18.91 46.87 -25.10
CA PRO A 353 -19.21 46.59 -23.69
C PRO A 353 -18.87 47.81 -22.84
N GLY A 354 -19.73 48.12 -21.86
CA GLY A 354 -19.56 49.24 -20.95
C GLY A 354 -19.35 48.74 -19.53
N THR A 355 -18.51 49.43 -18.78
CA THR A 355 -18.20 49.13 -17.38
C THR A 355 -18.75 50.23 -16.51
N LEU A 356 -19.67 49.89 -15.60
CA LEU A 356 -20.17 50.78 -14.57
C LEU A 356 -19.46 50.47 -13.25
N ARG A 357 -18.70 51.45 -12.74
CA ARG A 357 -18.07 51.38 -11.43
C ARG A 357 -18.92 52.18 -10.44
N LEU A 358 -19.33 51.53 -9.36
CA LEU A 358 -20.08 52.12 -8.26
C LEU A 358 -19.18 52.17 -7.03
N THR A 359 -19.25 53.26 -6.27
CA THR A 359 -18.42 53.51 -5.08
C THR A 359 -19.30 53.76 -3.86
N TRP A 360 -18.99 53.14 -2.73
CA TRP A 360 -19.72 53.27 -1.47
C TRP A 360 -18.81 53.80 -0.36
N ASP A 361 -19.41 54.43 0.66
CA ASP A 361 -18.71 54.91 1.85
C ASP A 361 -18.22 53.76 2.76
N VAL A 362 -18.99 52.69 2.84
CA VAL A 362 -18.76 51.46 3.61
C VAL A 362 -19.42 50.31 2.84
N PRO A 363 -18.94 49.06 2.90
CA PRO A 363 -19.64 47.91 2.31
C PRO A 363 -21.13 47.86 2.72
N GLY A 364 -22.01 48.13 1.75
CA GLY A 364 -23.47 48.17 1.94
C GLY A 364 -24.04 49.51 2.45
N GLY A 365 -23.25 50.57 2.49
CA GLY A 365 -23.63 51.90 2.97
C GLY A 365 -24.22 52.84 1.89
N GLN A 366 -23.90 54.12 1.96
CA GLN A 366 -24.36 55.15 1.01
C GLN A 366 -23.50 55.15 -0.26
N LEU A 367 -24.16 55.18 -1.42
CA LEU A 367 -23.50 55.34 -2.71
C LEU A 367 -22.90 56.76 -2.82
N LEU A 368 -21.58 56.83 -3.05
CA LEU A 368 -20.82 58.09 -3.16
C LEU A 368 -20.76 58.60 -4.60
N GLY A 369 -20.69 57.70 -5.57
CA GLY A 369 -20.43 58.06 -6.96
C GLY A 369 -20.57 56.88 -7.91
N TYR A 370 -20.72 57.22 -9.19
CA TYR A 370 -20.69 56.27 -10.29
C TYR A 370 -19.74 56.77 -11.39
N GLU A 371 -19.06 55.84 -12.04
CA GLU A 371 -18.24 56.09 -13.23
C GLU A 371 -18.69 55.12 -14.31
N LEU A 372 -18.90 55.62 -15.53
CA LEU A 372 -19.28 54.81 -16.68
C LEU A 372 -18.18 54.90 -17.72
N GLU A 373 -17.56 53.76 -18.02
CA GLU A 373 -16.43 53.63 -18.94
C GLU A 373 -16.85 52.76 -20.14
N ASP A 374 -16.35 53.07 -21.32
CA ASP A 374 -16.46 52.19 -22.49
C ASP A 374 -15.44 51.03 -22.43
N ALA A 375 -15.43 50.17 -23.45
CA ALA A 375 -14.50 49.04 -23.57
C ALA A 375 -13.01 49.45 -23.62
N HIS A 376 -12.72 50.73 -23.83
CA HIS A 376 -11.39 51.33 -23.93
C HIS A 376 -11.05 52.21 -22.71
N GLY A 377 -11.91 52.24 -21.69
CA GLY A 377 -11.72 53.03 -20.47
C GLY A 377 -12.00 54.53 -20.64
N ALA A 378 -12.67 54.94 -21.72
CA ALA A 378 -13.08 56.32 -21.92
C ALA A 378 -14.44 56.59 -21.27
N PRO A 379 -14.67 57.77 -20.67
CA PRO A 379 -15.93 58.09 -20.01
C PRO A 379 -17.08 58.14 -21.01
N LEU A 380 -18.13 57.34 -20.78
CA LEU A 380 -19.33 57.32 -21.61
C LEU A 380 -20.33 58.36 -21.09
N ALA A 381 -20.72 59.32 -21.94
CA ALA A 381 -21.70 60.33 -21.57
C ALA A 381 -23.13 59.77 -21.66
N LEU A 382 -23.88 59.86 -20.55
CA LEU A 382 -25.30 59.55 -20.52
C LEU A 382 -26.13 60.67 -21.17
N SER A 383 -27.32 60.32 -21.68
CA SER A 383 -28.30 61.32 -22.12
C SER A 383 -28.66 62.26 -20.95
N HIS A 384 -29.03 63.52 -21.26
CA HIS A 384 -29.35 64.51 -20.22
C HIS A 384 -30.50 64.04 -19.30
N GLU A 385 -31.48 63.33 -19.86
CA GLU A 385 -32.59 62.75 -19.10
C GLU A 385 -32.15 61.57 -18.23
N ALA A 386 -31.21 60.74 -18.69
CA ALA A 386 -30.66 59.66 -17.89
C ALA A 386 -29.76 60.16 -16.76
N SER A 387 -28.95 61.20 -16.99
CA SER A 387 -28.11 61.82 -15.95
C SER A 387 -28.97 62.31 -14.78
N LEU A 388 -30.06 63.04 -15.05
CA LEU A 388 -30.95 63.55 -13.99
C LEU A 388 -31.58 62.43 -13.16
N TYR A 389 -31.91 61.31 -13.80
CA TYR A 389 -32.47 60.15 -13.10
C TYR A 389 -31.42 59.43 -12.26
N VAL A 390 -30.21 59.30 -12.78
CA VAL A 390 -29.09 58.68 -12.07
C VAL A 390 -28.68 59.52 -10.86
N ASP A 391 -28.63 60.84 -10.99
CA ASP A 391 -28.34 61.76 -9.88
C ASP A 391 -29.40 61.64 -8.77
N ALA A 392 -30.69 61.56 -9.14
CA ALA A 392 -31.77 61.32 -8.19
C ALA A 392 -31.71 59.93 -7.53
N ALA A 393 -31.27 58.90 -8.26
CA ALA A 393 -31.08 57.55 -7.74
C ALA A 393 -29.88 57.48 -6.77
N LEU A 394 -28.84 58.29 -7.01
CA LEU A 394 -27.68 58.44 -6.13
C LEU A 394 -28.07 59.15 -4.82
N GLU A 395 -28.83 60.24 -4.91
CA GLU A 395 -29.34 60.97 -3.73
C GLU A 395 -30.28 60.11 -2.86
N SER A 396 -31.07 59.24 -3.48
CA SER A 396 -32.00 58.33 -2.79
C SER A 396 -31.39 56.98 -2.38
N ASN A 397 -30.09 56.77 -2.63
CA ASN A 397 -29.36 55.53 -2.37
C ASN A 397 -30.01 54.27 -2.98
N GLN A 398 -30.44 54.36 -4.24
CA GLN A 398 -31.07 53.26 -4.98
C GLN A 398 -30.17 52.74 -6.11
N PRO A 399 -29.13 51.93 -5.81
CA PRO A 399 -28.17 51.48 -6.82
C PRO A 399 -28.79 50.60 -7.90
N ALA A 400 -29.86 49.85 -7.57
CA ALA A 400 -30.58 49.03 -8.54
C ALA A 400 -31.29 49.88 -9.61
N ALA A 401 -31.90 51.01 -9.22
CA ALA A 401 -32.57 51.92 -10.14
C ALA A 401 -31.56 52.63 -11.06
N LEU A 402 -30.38 52.96 -10.52
CA LEU A 402 -29.26 53.50 -11.27
C LEU A 402 -28.78 52.51 -12.34
N VAL A 403 -28.44 51.28 -11.94
CA VAL A 403 -27.99 50.21 -12.84
C VAL A 403 -29.01 49.95 -13.95
N GLN A 404 -30.29 49.89 -13.61
CA GLN A 404 -31.37 49.66 -14.58
C GLN A 404 -31.48 50.82 -15.59
N ARG A 405 -31.33 52.07 -15.15
CA ARG A 405 -31.39 53.23 -16.04
C ARG A 405 -30.19 53.30 -16.98
N VAL A 406 -28.99 53.03 -16.47
CA VAL A 406 -27.76 52.93 -17.28
C VAL A 406 -27.87 51.82 -18.30
N TRP A 407 -28.40 50.66 -17.90
CA TRP A 407 -28.63 49.53 -18.81
C TRP A 407 -29.64 49.82 -19.92
N GLN A 408 -30.65 50.66 -19.68
CA GLN A 408 -31.63 51.03 -20.72
C GLN A 408 -31.09 52.00 -21.77
N GLU A 409 -30.03 52.74 -21.44
CA GLU A 409 -29.38 53.71 -22.34
C GLU A 409 -28.25 53.08 -23.17
N MET A 410 -27.72 51.95 -22.70
CA MET A 410 -26.75 51.11 -23.43
C MET A 410 -27.45 50.16 -24.39
#